data_AF-A0A2A2V182-F1
#
_entry.id   AF-A0A2A2V182-F1
#
_cell.length_a   1.000
_cell.length_b   1.000
_cell.length_c   1.000
_cell.angle_alpha   90.00
_cell.angle_beta   90.00
_cell.angle_gamma   90.00
#
_symmetry.space_group_name_H-M   'P 1'
#
loop_
_entity.id
_entity.type
_entity.pdbx_description
1 polymer ?
#
loop_
_entity_poly.entity_id
_entity_poly.type
_entity_poly.pdbx_seq_one_letter_code
_entity_poly.pdbx_strand_id
1 'polypeptide(L)'
;MSELIAIGKNIWIHNGPAVSFFGMPYTTRSTIVKLSSGELWIHSPGKLTEGLLSKLTQLGQVSYLISPNKLHHLFMGDWQEKFPHAIMFASPGVDKKRLDLTFQRQLGNMTEPEWQEDIDQLIFKGSAVMEEVVFFHKESGTLILTDLIENFHPNHFSGFKKVLAKITGIISPNGKTPLDWRTSFMFGKQQARACFSKMAAWQPQYIVIAHGECIETSAGAFLHRSFSWLGINKAA
;
A
#
# COMPACT_ATOMS: atom_id res chain seq x y z
N MET A 1 16.63 2.16 15.56
CA MET A 1 15.31 1.50 15.40
C MET A 1 15.50 0.32 14.46
N SER A 2 14.72 -0.75 14.57
CA SER A 2 14.85 -1.88 13.63
C SER A 2 14.45 -1.43 12.22
N GLU A 3 15.30 -1.70 11.22
CA GLU A 3 15.00 -1.41 9.80
C GLU A 3 13.82 -2.23 9.29
N LEU A 4 13.58 -3.41 9.88
CA LEU A 4 12.40 -4.23 9.62
C LEU A 4 11.63 -4.47 10.92
N ILE A 5 10.33 -4.20 10.90
CA ILE A 5 9.42 -4.47 12.02
C ILE A 5 8.53 -5.64 11.59
N ALA A 6 8.60 -6.75 12.31
CA ALA A 6 7.72 -7.90 12.06
C ALA A 6 6.30 -7.57 12.50
N ILE A 7 5.33 -7.82 11.63
CA ILE A 7 3.89 -7.59 11.92
C ILE A 7 3.07 -8.90 11.84
N GLY A 8 3.73 -10.00 11.54
CA GLY A 8 3.14 -11.32 11.41
C GLY A 8 4.19 -12.32 10.96
N LYS A 9 3.77 -13.58 10.79
CA LYS A 9 4.64 -14.60 10.21
C LYS A 9 4.95 -14.23 8.75
N ASN A 10 6.22 -14.28 8.38
CA ASN A 10 6.70 -14.01 7.02
C ASN A 10 6.36 -12.62 6.44
N ILE A 11 6.01 -11.64 7.28
CA ILE A 11 5.69 -10.29 6.84
C ILE A 11 6.31 -9.23 7.76
N TRP A 12 6.94 -8.23 7.14
CA TRP A 12 7.58 -7.11 7.79
C TRP A 12 7.20 -5.79 7.11
N ILE A 13 7.39 -4.71 7.85
CA ILE A 13 7.30 -3.35 7.34
C ILE A 13 8.62 -2.62 7.56
N HIS A 14 8.93 -1.69 6.66
CA HIS A 14 10.00 -0.72 6.82
C HIS A 14 9.40 0.68 6.72
N ASN A 15 9.57 1.50 7.76
CA ASN A 15 9.12 2.90 7.75
C ASN A 15 10.26 3.79 7.24
N GLY A 16 10.04 4.41 6.09
CA GLY A 16 10.99 5.34 5.49
C GLY A 16 10.75 6.78 5.92
N PRO A 17 11.64 7.70 5.52
CA PRO A 17 11.46 9.13 5.78
C PRO A 17 10.19 9.66 5.09
N ALA A 18 9.68 10.77 5.60
CA ALA A 18 8.57 11.46 4.94
C ALA A 18 9.03 12.12 3.63
N VAL A 19 8.17 12.06 2.61
CA VAL A 19 8.35 12.75 1.32
C VAL A 19 7.37 13.92 1.22
N SER A 20 7.75 14.99 0.53
CA SER A 20 6.86 16.14 0.33
C SER A 20 5.93 15.90 -0.85
N PHE A 21 4.62 15.97 -0.62
CA PHE A 21 3.60 15.96 -1.67
C PHE A 21 2.70 17.19 -1.51
N PHE A 22 2.73 18.10 -2.49
CA PHE A 22 2.11 19.43 -2.38
C PHE A 22 2.43 20.18 -1.07
N GLY A 23 3.65 20.02 -0.57
CA GLY A 23 4.12 20.64 0.68
C GLY A 23 3.68 19.94 1.97
N MET A 24 2.88 18.88 1.89
CA MET A 24 2.53 18.03 3.04
C MET A 24 3.58 16.91 3.22
N PRO A 25 4.07 16.65 4.45
CA PRO A 25 5.00 15.54 4.69
C PRO A 25 4.26 14.21 4.79
N TYR A 26 4.39 13.35 3.79
CA TYR A 26 3.80 12.01 3.75
C TYR A 26 4.82 10.96 4.21
N THR A 27 4.53 10.23 5.31
CA THR A 27 5.38 9.12 5.75
C THR A 27 5.45 8.05 4.66
N THR A 28 6.55 7.33 4.52
CA THR A 28 6.63 6.23 3.56
C THR A 28 6.72 4.90 4.28
N ARG A 29 6.19 3.84 3.65
CA ARG A 29 6.29 2.48 4.17
C ARG A 29 6.46 1.50 3.03
N SER A 30 7.38 0.56 3.21
CA SER A 30 7.46 -0.65 2.40
C SER A 30 6.92 -1.82 3.16
N THR A 31 6.30 -2.77 2.45
CA THR A 31 5.93 -4.07 3.00
C THR A 31 6.80 -5.13 2.36
N ILE A 32 7.37 -6.00 3.17
CA ILE A 32 8.26 -7.07 2.78
C ILE A 32 7.58 -8.36 3.17
N VAL A 33 7.33 -9.24 2.19
CA VAL A 33 6.80 -10.59 2.43
C VAL A 33 7.86 -11.59 1.99
N LYS A 34 8.11 -12.61 2.82
CA LYS A 34 8.87 -13.79 2.42
C LYS A 34 7.87 -14.84 1.97
N LEU A 35 7.82 -15.09 0.67
CA LEU A 35 6.89 -16.04 0.07
C LEU A 35 7.24 -17.48 0.49
N SER A 36 6.29 -18.40 0.29
CA SER A 36 6.49 -19.84 0.50
C SER A 36 7.64 -20.42 -0.35
N SER A 37 7.93 -19.80 -1.49
CA SER A 37 9.11 -20.11 -2.33
C SER A 37 10.45 -19.76 -1.66
N GLY A 38 10.43 -18.96 -0.59
CA GLY A 38 11.61 -18.41 0.08
C GLY A 38 12.09 -17.07 -0.48
N GLU A 39 11.53 -16.62 -1.60
CA GLU A 39 11.81 -15.33 -2.23
C GLU A 39 11.15 -14.16 -1.50
N LEU A 40 11.71 -12.96 -1.67
CA LEU A 40 11.16 -11.74 -1.10
C LEU A 40 10.37 -10.95 -2.13
N TRP A 41 9.17 -10.58 -1.71
CA TRP A 41 8.22 -9.72 -2.39
C TRP A 41 8.17 -8.36 -1.68
N ILE A 42 8.49 -7.29 -2.41
CA ILE A 42 8.65 -5.95 -1.85
C ILE A 42 7.63 -4.99 -2.47
N HIS A 43 6.71 -4.52 -1.63
CA HIS A 43 5.68 -3.57 -2.02
C HIS A 43 5.97 -2.15 -1.57
N SER A 44 5.69 -1.19 -2.45
CA SER A 44 5.98 0.23 -2.28
C SER A 44 7.43 0.46 -1.82
N PRO A 45 8.44 0.11 -2.64
CA PRO A 45 9.84 0.27 -2.29
C PRO A 45 10.15 1.71 -1.83
N GLY A 46 10.66 1.83 -0.60
CA GLY A 46 11.01 3.07 0.07
C GLY A 46 12.50 3.40 -0.08
N LYS A 47 12.99 4.38 0.68
CA LYS A 47 14.42 4.73 0.65
C LYS A 47 15.28 3.53 1.07
N LEU A 48 16.19 3.10 0.20
CA LEU A 48 17.18 2.08 0.57
C LEU A 48 18.20 2.67 1.55
N THR A 49 18.46 1.94 2.63
CA THR A 49 19.54 2.19 3.57
C THR A 49 20.46 0.98 3.59
N GLU A 50 21.73 1.15 4.00
CA GLU A 50 22.65 0.03 4.17
C GLU A 50 22.12 -0.98 5.20
N GLY A 51 21.46 -0.48 6.26
CA GLY A 51 20.83 -1.31 7.28
C GLY A 51 19.69 -2.16 6.71
N LEU A 52 18.78 -1.56 5.95
CA LEU A 52 17.68 -2.27 5.29
C LEU A 52 18.22 -3.31 4.32
N LEU A 53 19.20 -2.94 3.50
CA LEU A 53 19.85 -3.87 2.57
C LEU A 53 20.46 -5.07 3.29
N SER A 54 21.21 -4.84 4.37
CA SER A 54 21.80 -5.92 5.18
C SER A 54 20.74 -6.87 5.72
N LYS A 55 19.61 -6.33 6.20
CA LYS A 55 18.48 -7.14 6.68
C LYS A 55 17.81 -7.94 5.57
N LEU A 56 17.60 -7.36 4.39
CA LEU A 56 17.01 -8.06 3.25
C LEU A 56 17.90 -9.23 2.80
N THR A 57 19.20 -9.02 2.67
CA THR A 57 20.16 -10.08 2.27
C THR A 57 20.16 -11.27 3.24
N GLN A 58 19.96 -11.02 4.54
CA GLN A 58 19.82 -12.09 5.54
C GLN A 58 18.46 -12.79 5.46
N LEU A 59 17.42 -12.08 5.02
CA LEU A 59 16.06 -12.58 5.01
C LEU A 59 15.78 -13.50 3.82
N GLY A 60 16.31 -13.16 2.65
CA GLY A 60 16.13 -13.93 1.41
C GLY A 60 16.53 -13.15 0.16
N GLN A 61 16.32 -13.77 -0.99
CA GLN A 61 16.56 -13.13 -2.29
C GLN A 61 15.41 -12.18 -2.63
N VAL A 62 15.71 -10.91 -2.92
CA VAL A 62 14.72 -9.96 -3.47
C VAL A 62 14.43 -10.34 -4.91
N SER A 63 13.22 -10.85 -5.17
CA SER A 63 12.81 -11.33 -6.49
C SER A 63 11.70 -10.48 -7.12
N TYR A 64 10.87 -9.81 -6.31
CA TYR A 64 9.72 -9.06 -6.82
C TYR A 64 9.67 -7.64 -6.24
N LEU A 65 9.60 -6.64 -7.12
CA LEU A 65 9.47 -5.22 -6.76
C LEU A 65 8.15 -4.67 -7.30
N ILE A 66 7.29 -4.18 -6.41
CA ILE A 66 5.89 -3.92 -6.71
C ILE A 66 5.60 -2.43 -6.55
N SER A 67 5.27 -1.79 -7.67
CA SER A 67 4.60 -0.48 -7.62
C SER A 67 3.12 -0.69 -7.33
N PRO A 68 2.54 0.00 -6.33
CA PRO A 68 1.12 -0.15 -6.02
C PRO A 68 0.23 0.79 -6.82
N ASN A 69 0.75 1.95 -7.21
CA ASN A 69 0.05 2.96 -7.99
C ASN A 69 1.03 3.96 -8.64
N LYS A 70 0.50 5.02 -9.25
CA LYS A 70 1.29 6.06 -9.96
C LYS A 70 1.98 7.09 -9.05
N LEU A 71 1.94 6.95 -7.73
CA LEU A 71 2.59 7.86 -6.77
C LEU A 71 3.74 7.19 -6.02
N HIS A 72 3.62 5.89 -5.73
CA HIS A 72 4.58 5.11 -4.94
C HIS A 72 5.75 4.53 -5.75
N HIS A 73 6.34 5.33 -6.63
CA HIS A 73 7.44 4.91 -7.51
C HIS A 73 8.77 5.61 -7.22
N LEU A 74 8.81 6.53 -6.25
CA LEU A 74 9.92 7.49 -6.07
C LEU A 74 11.28 6.81 -5.92
N PHE A 75 11.36 5.72 -5.17
CA PHE A 75 12.63 5.02 -4.90
C PHE A 75 12.87 3.80 -5.79
N MET A 76 11.96 3.46 -6.71
CA MET A 76 12.06 2.22 -7.48
C MET A 76 13.30 2.13 -8.37
N GLY A 77 13.88 3.26 -8.79
CA GLY A 77 15.15 3.30 -9.52
C GLY A 77 16.30 2.69 -8.72
N ASP A 78 16.50 3.18 -7.49
CA ASP A 78 17.54 2.67 -6.57
C ASP A 78 17.40 1.15 -6.34
N TRP A 79 16.17 0.65 -6.24
CA TRP A 79 15.91 -0.78 -6.07
C TRP A 79 16.18 -1.58 -7.35
N GLN A 80 15.83 -1.05 -8.52
CA GLN A 80 16.13 -1.68 -9.81
C GLN A 80 17.65 -1.78 -10.05
N GLU A 81 18.40 -0.73 -9.72
CA GLU A 81 19.86 -0.76 -9.79
C GLU A 81 20.45 -1.75 -8.79
N LYS A 82 19.89 -1.82 -7.58
CA LYS A 82 20.44 -2.67 -6.51
C LYS A 82 20.12 -4.15 -6.69
N PHE A 83 18.96 -4.47 -7.25
CA PHE A 83 18.46 -5.82 -7.45
C PHE A 83 18.11 -6.06 -8.93
N PRO A 84 19.11 -6.08 -9.83
CA PRO A 84 18.87 -6.13 -11.28
C PRO A 84 18.21 -7.43 -11.75
N HIS A 85 18.21 -8.47 -10.92
CA HIS A 85 17.53 -9.74 -11.20
C HIS A 85 16.08 -9.78 -10.72
N ALA A 86 15.65 -8.81 -9.91
CA ALA A 86 14.27 -8.75 -9.44
C ALA A 86 13.33 -8.32 -10.57
N ILE A 87 12.19 -8.99 -10.67
CA ILE A 87 11.12 -8.63 -11.61
C ILE A 87 10.35 -7.45 -11.02
N MET A 88 10.36 -6.35 -11.75
CA MET A 88 9.65 -5.13 -11.38
C MET A 88 8.28 -5.10 -12.05
N PHE A 89 7.25 -4.98 -11.21
CA PHE A 89 5.84 -4.98 -11.59
C PHE A 89 5.26 -3.57 -11.60
N ALA A 90 4.70 -3.19 -12.75
CA ALA A 90 4.01 -1.93 -12.98
C ALA A 90 2.53 -2.01 -12.58
N SER A 91 2.11 -1.17 -11.65
CA SER A 91 0.70 -0.83 -11.47
C SER A 91 0.17 -0.11 -12.71
N PRO A 92 -1.16 -0.09 -12.93
CA PRO A 92 -1.76 0.57 -14.08
C PRO A 92 -1.29 2.02 -14.29
N GLY A 93 -0.55 2.22 -15.40
CA GLY A 93 -0.12 3.53 -15.89
C GLY A 93 1.12 4.13 -15.24
N VAL A 94 1.81 3.44 -14.33
CA VAL A 94 3.08 3.95 -13.77
C VAL A 94 4.22 3.89 -14.78
N ASP A 95 4.21 2.89 -15.65
CA ASP A 95 5.14 2.70 -16.76
C ASP A 95 5.13 3.90 -17.73
N LYS A 96 3.94 4.45 -18.01
CA LYS A 96 3.78 5.67 -18.83
C LYS A 96 4.31 6.93 -18.15
N LYS A 97 4.38 6.94 -16.81
CA LYS A 97 4.88 8.06 -16.01
C LYS A 97 6.39 7.98 -15.77
N ARG A 98 6.95 6.77 -15.75
CA ARG A 98 8.36 6.47 -15.44
C ARG A 98 9.01 5.74 -16.59
N LEU A 99 9.18 6.48 -17.70
CA LEU A 99 9.86 5.99 -18.91
C LEU A 99 11.35 5.70 -18.67
N ASP A 100 11.91 6.22 -17.58
CA ASP A 100 13.27 5.98 -17.12
C ASP A 100 13.45 4.63 -16.41
N LEU A 101 12.35 3.94 -16.04
CA LEU A 101 12.39 2.66 -15.36
C LEU A 101 11.99 1.51 -16.29
N THR A 102 12.60 0.34 -16.09
CA THR A 102 12.26 -0.87 -16.85
C THR A 102 11.34 -1.78 -16.05
N PHE A 103 10.06 -1.83 -16.41
CA PHE A 103 9.10 -2.78 -15.82
C PHE A 103 9.03 -4.03 -16.69
N GLN A 104 9.24 -5.20 -16.08
CA GLN A 104 9.19 -6.48 -16.80
C GLN A 104 7.74 -6.97 -16.97
N ARG A 105 6.84 -6.61 -16.05
CA ARG A 105 5.44 -7.04 -16.07
C ARG A 105 4.50 -5.94 -15.62
N GLN A 106 3.26 -5.98 -16.10
CA GLN A 106 2.15 -5.14 -15.64
C GLN A 106 1.25 -5.97 -14.73
N LEU A 107 0.81 -5.38 -13.62
CA LEU A 107 -0.12 -6.02 -12.70
C LEU A 107 -1.53 -6.05 -13.28
N GLY A 108 -2.15 -7.22 -13.21
CA GLY A 108 -3.53 -7.45 -13.58
C GLY A 108 -4.49 -7.56 -12.39
N ASN A 109 -5.75 -7.84 -12.72
CA ASN A 109 -6.77 -8.18 -11.72
C ASN A 109 -6.60 -9.60 -11.15
N MET A 110 -5.87 -10.47 -11.85
CA MET A 110 -5.57 -11.81 -11.39
C MET A 110 -4.28 -11.78 -10.58
N THR A 111 -4.22 -12.62 -9.56
CA THR A 111 -3.02 -12.82 -8.79
C THR A 111 -1.93 -13.45 -9.65
N GLU A 112 -0.69 -12.99 -9.50
CA GLU A 112 0.43 -13.53 -10.26
C GLU A 112 0.83 -14.91 -9.74
N PRO A 113 1.19 -15.87 -10.63
CA PRO A 113 1.57 -17.22 -10.23
C PRO A 113 2.69 -17.27 -9.20
N GLU A 114 3.59 -16.29 -9.21
CA GLU A 114 4.75 -16.21 -8.32
C GLU A 114 4.40 -16.07 -6.83
N TRP A 115 3.24 -15.50 -6.51
CA TRP A 115 2.80 -15.30 -5.12
C TRP A 115 1.36 -15.71 -4.85
N GLN A 116 0.67 -16.31 -5.82
CA GLN A 116 -0.76 -16.63 -5.68
C GLN A 116 -1.10 -17.57 -4.53
N GLU A 117 -0.14 -18.38 -4.05
CA GLU A 117 -0.35 -19.23 -2.88
C GLU A 117 -0.37 -18.40 -1.58
N ASP A 118 0.46 -17.36 -1.49
CA ASP A 118 0.70 -16.59 -0.27
C ASP A 118 -0.10 -15.28 -0.18
N ILE A 119 -0.35 -14.64 -1.33
CA ILE A 119 -0.89 -13.29 -1.43
C ILE A 119 -2.02 -13.28 -2.45
N ASP A 120 -3.20 -12.79 -2.07
CA ASP A 120 -4.25 -12.41 -3.03
C ASP A 120 -4.08 -10.95 -3.47
N GLN A 121 -4.56 -10.60 -4.67
CA GLN A 121 -4.54 -9.21 -5.13
C GLN A 121 -5.85 -8.80 -5.82
N LEU A 122 -6.09 -7.49 -5.88
CA LEU A 122 -7.03 -6.90 -6.81
C LEU A 122 -6.61 -5.48 -7.18
N ILE A 123 -7.05 -5.01 -8.34
CA ILE A 123 -6.96 -3.58 -8.66
C ILE A 123 -8.23 -2.91 -8.15
N PHE A 124 -8.08 -1.88 -7.31
CA PHE A 124 -9.19 -1.08 -6.83
C PHE A 124 -9.63 -0.11 -7.92
N LYS A 125 -10.82 -0.36 -8.47
CA LYS A 125 -11.37 0.33 -9.65
C LYS A 125 -12.37 1.42 -9.27
N GLY A 126 -12.71 2.25 -10.25
CA GLY A 126 -13.80 3.22 -10.19
C GLY A 126 -13.35 4.68 -10.10
N SER A 127 -12.07 4.94 -9.87
CA SER A 127 -11.53 6.29 -9.97
C SER A 127 -11.11 6.60 -11.40
N ALA A 128 -11.44 7.80 -11.87
CA ALA A 128 -11.05 8.29 -13.18
C ALA A 128 -9.56 8.70 -13.26
N VAL A 129 -8.89 8.86 -12.10
CA VAL A 129 -7.53 9.43 -12.04
C VAL A 129 -6.49 8.47 -11.50
N MET A 130 -6.89 7.46 -10.72
CA MET A 130 -5.95 6.53 -10.08
C MET A 130 -6.57 5.15 -9.93
N GLU A 131 -5.73 4.13 -10.07
CA GLU A 131 -6.02 2.79 -9.62
C GLU A 131 -4.89 2.37 -8.67
N GLU A 132 -5.25 1.64 -7.62
CA GLU A 132 -4.30 1.08 -6.67
C GLU A 132 -4.41 -0.43 -6.70
N VAL A 133 -3.28 -1.13 -6.76
CA VAL A 133 -3.24 -2.58 -6.60
C VAL A 133 -3.16 -2.89 -5.10
N VAL A 134 -4.17 -3.57 -4.60
CA VAL A 134 -4.33 -3.96 -3.20
C VAL A 134 -3.94 -5.42 -3.05
N PHE A 135 -3.26 -5.74 -1.95
CA PHE A 135 -2.78 -7.08 -1.66
C PHE A 135 -3.30 -7.58 -0.32
N PHE A 136 -3.48 -8.89 -0.19
CA PHE A 136 -3.85 -9.56 1.04
C PHE A 136 -2.93 -10.74 1.29
N HIS A 137 -2.08 -10.63 2.31
CA HIS A 137 -1.21 -11.72 2.74
C HIS A 137 -2.03 -12.70 3.59
N LYS A 138 -2.21 -13.92 3.08
CA LYS A 138 -3.17 -14.90 3.60
C LYS A 138 -2.75 -15.42 4.97
N GLU A 139 -1.48 -15.77 5.13
CA GLU A 139 -0.98 -16.40 6.37
C GLU A 139 -1.14 -15.49 7.59
N SER A 140 -0.89 -14.19 7.44
CA SER A 140 -1.04 -13.23 8.55
C SER A 140 -2.40 -12.53 8.59
N GLY A 141 -3.28 -12.78 7.63
CA GLY A 141 -4.56 -12.07 7.50
C GLY A 141 -4.38 -10.55 7.34
N THR A 142 -3.34 -10.13 6.60
CA THR A 142 -2.95 -8.72 6.50
C THR A 142 -3.37 -8.11 5.17
N LEU A 143 -4.20 -7.08 5.22
CA LEU A 143 -4.52 -6.22 4.08
C LEU A 143 -3.43 -5.16 3.91
N ILE A 144 -2.93 -4.97 2.70
CA ILE A 144 -1.85 -4.05 2.36
C ILE A 144 -2.38 -2.99 1.40
N LEU A 145 -2.36 -1.73 1.85
CA LEU A 145 -2.88 -0.56 1.13
C LEU A 145 -1.84 0.57 1.13
N THR A 146 -1.99 1.50 0.18
CA THR A 146 -1.26 2.77 0.18
C THR A 146 -2.18 3.96 0.41
N ASP A 147 -2.75 4.55 -0.64
CA ASP A 147 -3.43 5.85 -0.59
C ASP A 147 -4.96 5.71 -0.46
N LEU A 148 -5.50 4.51 -0.70
CA LEU A 148 -6.92 4.23 -0.45
C LEU A 148 -7.35 4.51 0.99
N ILE A 149 -6.41 4.47 1.94
CA ILE A 149 -6.59 4.94 3.32
C ILE A 149 -5.33 5.65 3.77
N GLU A 150 -5.48 6.88 4.25
CA GLU A 150 -4.43 7.58 5.00
C GLU A 150 -4.87 7.73 6.46
N ASN A 151 -3.94 7.54 7.40
CA ASN A 151 -4.25 7.46 8.84
C ASN A 151 -3.15 8.07 9.71
N PHE A 152 -2.82 9.35 9.48
CA PHE A 152 -1.76 10.07 10.19
C PHE A 152 -2.09 10.33 11.66
N HIS A 153 -1.09 10.14 12.53
CA HIS A 153 -1.20 10.50 13.94
C HIS A 153 -1.53 12.01 14.10
N PRO A 154 -2.37 12.43 15.08
CA PRO A 154 -2.84 13.82 15.19
C PRO A 154 -1.75 14.88 15.43
N ASN A 155 -0.55 14.44 15.81
CA ASN A 155 0.61 15.32 16.04
C ASN A 155 1.61 15.31 14.88
N HIS A 156 1.34 14.58 13.79
CA HIS A 156 2.22 14.53 12.62
C HIS A 156 2.25 15.85 11.86
N PHE A 157 1.10 16.52 11.72
CA PHE A 157 0.99 17.83 11.07
C PHE A 157 0.84 18.96 12.09
N SER A 158 1.33 20.15 11.73
CA SER A 158 1.21 21.38 12.50
C SER A 158 0.55 22.52 11.70
N GLY A 159 0.04 23.53 12.40
CA GLY A 159 -0.57 24.72 11.79
C GLY A 159 -1.69 24.42 10.79
N PHE A 160 -1.69 25.11 9.65
CA PHE A 160 -2.69 24.94 8.59
C PHE A 160 -2.72 23.52 8.00
N LYS A 161 -1.58 22.83 7.93
CA LYS A 161 -1.49 21.45 7.44
C LYS A 161 -2.32 20.49 8.30
N LYS A 162 -2.36 20.71 9.61
CA LYS A 162 -3.20 19.93 10.54
C LYS A 162 -4.69 20.15 10.28
N VAL A 163 -5.08 21.39 9.97
CA VAL A 163 -6.47 21.71 9.62
C VAL A 163 -6.85 21.03 8.32
N LEU A 164 -6.00 21.14 7.29
CA LEU A 164 -6.22 20.49 6.00
C LEU A 164 -6.37 18.97 6.15
N ALA A 165 -5.46 18.33 6.89
CA ALA A 165 -5.51 16.88 7.13
C ALA A 165 -6.79 16.42 7.86
N LYS A 166 -7.32 17.23 8.80
CA LYS A 166 -8.61 16.95 9.43
C LYS A 166 -9.76 17.04 8.43
N ILE A 167 -9.76 18.04 7.54
CA ILE A 167 -10.80 18.25 6.52
C ILE A 167 -10.78 17.11 5.48
N THR A 168 -9.59 16.70 5.02
CA THR A 168 -9.47 15.60 4.05
C THR A 168 -9.84 14.25 4.67
N GLY A 169 -9.79 14.13 6.00
CA GLY A 169 -10.23 12.98 6.77
C GLY A 169 -9.15 11.94 7.03
N ILE A 170 -7.88 12.33 6.92
CA ILE A 170 -6.71 11.44 6.90
C ILE A 170 -6.07 11.26 8.29
N ILE A 171 -6.73 11.72 9.36
CA ILE A 171 -6.20 11.71 10.73
C ILE A 171 -6.72 10.50 11.51
N SER A 172 -5.84 9.82 12.23
CA SER A 172 -6.16 8.70 13.10
C SER A 172 -7.01 9.12 14.32
N PRO A 173 -7.82 8.21 14.90
CA PRO A 173 -8.00 6.80 14.54
C PRO A 173 -9.06 6.57 13.44
N ASN A 174 -9.49 7.62 12.75
CA ASN A 174 -10.60 7.59 11.78
C ASN A 174 -10.16 7.89 10.35
N GLY A 175 -8.89 7.60 10.03
CA GLY A 175 -8.33 7.72 8.69
C GLY A 175 -9.17 7.02 7.64
N LYS A 176 -9.25 7.61 6.45
CA LYS A 176 -10.09 7.16 5.35
C LYS A 176 -9.50 7.61 4.02
N THR A 177 -10.12 7.21 2.92
CA THR A 177 -9.78 7.73 1.60
C THR A 177 -9.86 9.27 1.61
N PRO A 178 -8.79 9.99 1.24
CA PRO A 178 -8.78 11.45 1.23
C PRO A 178 -9.95 12.05 0.44
N LEU A 179 -10.46 13.22 0.86
CA LEU A 179 -11.66 13.83 0.25
C LEU A 179 -11.51 14.08 -1.25
N ASP A 180 -10.36 14.61 -1.64
CA ASP A 180 -9.95 14.84 -3.02
C ASP A 180 -9.88 13.55 -3.83
N TRP A 181 -9.45 12.44 -3.24
CA TRP A 181 -9.50 11.14 -3.90
C TRP A 181 -10.93 10.64 -4.08
N ARG A 182 -11.80 10.80 -3.07
CA ARG A 182 -13.19 10.34 -3.12
C ARG A 182 -13.99 10.93 -4.29
N THR A 183 -13.71 12.17 -4.68
CA THR A 183 -14.41 12.81 -5.82
C THR A 183 -14.07 12.14 -7.14
N SER A 184 -12.86 11.58 -7.29
CA SER A 184 -12.46 10.86 -8.50
C SER A 184 -13.28 9.59 -8.76
N PHE A 185 -13.95 9.05 -7.74
CA PHE A 185 -14.82 7.88 -7.81
C PHE A 185 -16.29 8.22 -8.07
N MET A 186 -16.66 9.49 -8.30
CA MET A 186 -18.08 9.90 -8.30
C MET A 186 -18.94 9.13 -9.32
N PHE A 187 -18.38 8.78 -10.48
CA PHE A 187 -19.05 8.01 -11.53
C PHE A 187 -18.70 6.51 -11.52
N GLY A 188 -17.78 6.08 -10.65
CA GLY A 188 -17.31 4.68 -10.58
C GLY A 188 -17.56 4.00 -9.23
N LYS A 189 -18.53 4.49 -8.44
CA LYS A 189 -18.85 3.92 -7.12
C LYS A 189 -19.29 2.45 -7.20
N GLN A 190 -19.91 2.01 -8.30
CA GLN A 190 -20.33 0.61 -8.45
C GLN A 190 -19.11 -0.32 -8.53
N GLN A 191 -18.10 0.03 -9.33
CA GLN A 191 -16.85 -0.73 -9.41
C GLN A 191 -16.12 -0.71 -8.08
N ALA A 192 -16.03 0.47 -7.43
CA ALA A 192 -15.39 0.60 -6.12
C ALA A 192 -16.06 -0.24 -5.03
N ARG A 193 -17.40 -0.33 -5.03
CA ARG A 193 -18.14 -1.22 -4.11
C ARG A 193 -17.83 -2.68 -4.37
N ALA A 194 -17.72 -3.11 -5.63
CA ALA A 194 -17.35 -4.49 -5.96
C ALA A 194 -15.93 -4.83 -5.47
N CYS A 195 -14.98 -3.91 -5.63
CA CYS A 195 -13.63 -4.05 -5.07
C CYS A 195 -13.67 -4.10 -3.53
N PHE A 196 -14.40 -3.19 -2.88
CA PHE A 196 -14.57 -3.19 -1.43
C PHE A 196 -15.15 -4.52 -0.92
N SER A 197 -16.19 -5.06 -1.56
CA SER A 197 -16.79 -6.33 -1.14
C SER A 197 -15.79 -7.48 -1.17
N LYS A 198 -14.89 -7.53 -2.18
CA LYS A 198 -13.80 -8.52 -2.23
C LYS A 198 -12.79 -8.30 -1.11
N MET A 199 -12.37 -7.06 -0.88
CA MET A 199 -11.44 -6.73 0.20
C MET A 199 -11.99 -7.08 1.58
N ALA A 200 -13.28 -6.79 1.82
CA ALA A 200 -13.95 -7.11 3.08
C ALA A 200 -14.14 -8.62 3.25
N ALA A 201 -14.38 -9.37 2.17
CA ALA A 201 -14.52 -10.82 2.19
C ALA A 201 -13.22 -11.55 2.59
N TRP A 202 -12.05 -10.93 2.44
CA TRP A 202 -10.79 -11.44 2.98
C TRP A 202 -10.71 -11.40 4.51
N GLN A 203 -11.64 -10.70 5.19
CA GLN A 203 -11.73 -10.61 6.65
C GLN A 203 -10.39 -10.23 7.31
N PRO A 204 -9.79 -9.09 6.94
CA PRO A 204 -8.46 -8.74 7.43
C PRO A 204 -8.43 -8.55 8.94
N GLN A 205 -7.35 -9.03 9.54
CA GLN A 205 -7.05 -8.90 10.97
C GLN A 205 -6.07 -7.76 11.23
N TYR A 206 -5.26 -7.42 10.23
CA TYR A 206 -4.30 -6.31 10.26
C TYR A 206 -4.40 -5.51 8.96
N ILE A 207 -4.25 -4.18 9.03
CA ILE A 207 -4.17 -3.32 7.84
C ILE A 207 -2.86 -2.54 7.85
N VAL A 208 -2.02 -2.79 6.85
CA VAL A 208 -0.86 -1.97 6.53
C VAL A 208 -1.30 -0.77 5.72
N ILE A 209 -0.89 0.41 6.17
CA ILE A 209 -1.14 1.70 5.53
C ILE A 209 0.21 2.39 5.30
N ALA A 210 0.45 2.88 4.08
CA ALA A 210 1.70 3.56 3.76
C ALA A 210 1.88 4.91 4.49
N HIS A 211 0.76 5.60 4.71
CA HIS A 211 0.70 6.96 5.22
C HIS A 211 0.05 7.02 6.61
N GLY A 212 0.88 7.07 7.65
CA GLY A 212 0.44 7.10 9.04
C GLY A 212 0.45 5.72 9.72
N GLU A 213 -0.50 5.52 10.64
CA GLU A 213 -0.55 4.37 11.57
C GLU A 213 -1.27 3.17 10.94
N CYS A 214 -0.70 1.97 11.12
CA CYS A 214 -1.36 0.71 10.77
C CYS A 214 -2.47 0.36 11.76
N ILE A 215 -3.32 -0.61 11.38
CA ILE A 215 -4.46 -1.04 12.19
C ILE A 215 -4.24 -2.47 12.65
N GLU A 216 -4.03 -2.63 13.95
CA GLU A 216 -3.73 -3.92 14.60
C GLU A 216 -4.96 -4.56 15.24
N THR A 217 -5.99 -3.76 15.55
CA THR A 217 -7.21 -4.21 16.22
C THR A 217 -8.44 -3.73 15.48
N SER A 218 -9.49 -4.55 15.47
CA SER A 218 -10.78 -4.23 14.82
C SER A 218 -10.64 -3.82 13.35
N ALA A 219 -9.72 -4.45 12.61
CA ALA A 219 -9.40 -4.12 11.23
C ALA A 219 -10.64 -4.11 10.32
N GLY A 220 -11.52 -5.10 10.40
CA GLY A 220 -12.78 -5.12 9.66
C GLY A 220 -13.67 -3.89 9.94
N ALA A 221 -13.88 -3.55 11.21
CA ALA A 221 -14.70 -2.39 11.60
C ALA A 221 -14.06 -1.07 11.14
N PHE A 222 -12.73 -0.95 11.21
CA PHE A 222 -12.00 0.18 10.66
C PHE A 222 -12.17 0.26 9.14
N LEU A 223 -11.97 -0.84 8.42
CA LEU A 223 -12.11 -0.91 6.96
C LEU A 223 -13.49 -0.44 6.49
N HIS A 224 -14.56 -0.94 7.12
CA HIS A 224 -15.93 -0.49 6.81
C HIS A 224 -16.14 1.01 7.04
N ARG A 225 -15.57 1.56 8.12
CA ARG A 225 -15.64 2.99 8.42
C ARG A 225 -14.86 3.83 7.41
N SER A 226 -13.67 3.40 7.02
CA SER A 226 -12.81 4.12 6.07
C SER A 226 -13.41 4.17 4.66
N PHE A 227 -14.26 3.21 4.30
CA PHE A 227 -14.94 3.15 3.00
C PHE A 227 -16.43 3.54 3.04
N SER A 228 -16.95 4.04 4.17
CA SER A 228 -18.39 4.35 4.31
C SER A 228 -18.91 5.39 3.30
N TRP A 229 -18.02 6.21 2.73
CA TRP A 229 -18.31 7.18 1.68
C TRP A 229 -18.81 6.55 0.36
N LEU A 230 -18.63 5.23 0.20
CA LEU A 230 -19.22 4.44 -0.87
C LEU A 230 -20.73 4.21 -0.67
N GLY A 231 -21.32 4.58 0.47
CA GLY A 231 -22.71 4.28 0.79
C GLY A 231 -22.95 2.79 1.00
N ILE A 232 -21.96 2.11 1.58
CA ILE A 232 -22.03 0.72 2.00
C ILE A 232 -22.66 0.67 3.41
N ASN A 233 -23.58 -0.25 3.65
CA ASN A 233 -24.16 -0.43 4.98
C ASN A 233 -23.07 -0.91 5.94
N LYS A 234 -23.18 -0.54 7.23
CA LYS A 234 -22.31 -1.11 8.28
C LYS A 234 -22.50 -2.63 8.27
N ALA A 235 -21.40 -3.39 8.31
CA ALA A 235 -21.48 -4.79 8.70
C ALA A 235 -22.14 -4.84 10.08
N ALA A 236 -23.18 -5.67 10.21
CA ALA A 236 -23.87 -5.94 11.46
C ALA A 236 -22.92 -6.58 12.48
#